data_AF-A0A956PCI1-F1
#
_entry.id   AF-A0A956PCI1-F1
#
_cell.length_a   1.000
_cell.length_b   1.000
_cell.length_c   1.000
_cell.angle_alpha   90.00
_cell.angle_beta   90.00
_cell.angle_gamma   90.00
#
_symmetry.space_group_name_H-M   'P 1'
#
loop_
_entity.id
_entity.type
_entity.pdbx_description
1 polymer ?
#
loop_
_entity_poly.entity_id
_entity_poly.type
_entity_poly.pdbx_seq_one_letter_code
_entity_poly.pdbx_strand_id
1 'polypeptide(L)'
;MNEPLHGDPQQGAPATGPASETPPGASDRPAAAPPGRPDDRPSFAAVAKALRREVRERRRRERDLAASLERAETRLAALRTGLAGALGIADATPSDANAEAPASDDASWADAAVEAAGRVRDALVRRSFDLEAARAGVRAPAAAFKVADLGAVRVSRDGEVQGIAEAVEGLRASDPYFFKT
;
A
#
# COMPACT_ATOMS: atom_id res chain seq x y z
N MET A 1 30.31 -30.21 -9.35
CA MET A 1 30.98 -29.01 -8.82
C MET A 1 30.13 -28.54 -7.66
N ASN A 2 30.72 -28.53 -6.46
CA ASN A 2 30.08 -28.27 -5.17
C ASN A 2 30.00 -26.76 -4.94
N GLU A 3 28.82 -26.24 -4.57
CA GLU A 3 28.70 -24.96 -3.88
C GLU A 3 28.22 -25.22 -2.44
N PRO A 4 28.85 -24.60 -1.42
CA PRO A 4 28.61 -24.92 -0.02
C PRO A 4 27.45 -24.11 0.60
N LEU A 5 26.65 -24.83 1.39
CA LEU A 5 25.69 -24.33 2.36
C LEU A 5 26.34 -23.29 3.29
N HIS A 6 25.74 -22.10 3.41
CA HIS A 6 26.06 -21.13 4.46
C HIS A 6 25.00 -21.19 5.54
N GLY A 7 25.47 -21.46 6.76
CA GLY A 7 24.70 -21.86 7.91
C GLY A 7 24.08 -20.72 8.69
N ASP A 8 23.01 -21.07 9.39
CA ASP A 8 22.39 -20.33 10.48
C ASP A 8 23.38 -20.01 11.61
N PRO A 9 23.36 -18.80 12.19
CA PRO A 9 23.84 -18.59 13.54
C PRO A 9 22.75 -18.92 14.56
N GLN A 10 22.85 -20.11 15.15
CA GLN A 10 22.22 -20.43 16.43
C GLN A 10 22.79 -19.56 17.57
N GLN A 11 21.85 -19.06 18.38
CA GLN A 11 21.81 -19.09 19.86
C GLN A 11 23.10 -18.90 20.66
N GLY A 12 23.05 -17.95 21.60
CA GLY A 12 23.99 -17.88 22.71
C GLY A 12 23.46 -17.02 23.86
N ALA A 13 22.54 -17.55 24.65
CA ALA A 13 22.30 -17.10 26.01
C ALA A 13 23.05 -18.03 26.98
N PRO A 14 23.91 -17.48 27.83
CA PRO A 14 24.08 -18.00 29.19
C PRO A 14 24.22 -16.85 30.19
N ALA A 15 24.10 -16.99 31.50
CA ALA A 15 23.60 -18.02 32.39
C ALA A 15 23.55 -17.30 33.75
N THR A 16 22.50 -17.54 34.51
CA THR A 16 22.40 -17.20 35.93
C THR A 16 23.42 -18.02 36.71
N GLY A 17 24.20 -17.37 37.57
CA GLY A 17 25.07 -18.02 38.54
C GLY A 17 25.01 -17.27 39.88
N PRO A 18 24.64 -17.94 40.99
CA PRO A 18 24.62 -17.35 42.34
C PRO A 18 25.91 -17.67 43.09
N ALA A 19 26.50 -16.67 43.73
CA ALA A 19 27.52 -16.84 44.79
C ALA A 19 27.42 -15.61 45.70
N SER A 20 26.79 -15.74 46.86
CA SER A 20 27.40 -16.12 48.15
C SER A 20 27.75 -14.89 48.99
N GLU A 21 27.00 -14.82 50.09
CA GLU A 21 27.18 -14.04 51.32
C GLU A 21 28.65 -13.87 51.76
N THR A 22 28.99 -12.68 52.30
CA THR A 22 29.30 -12.51 53.74
C THR A 22 29.23 -11.01 54.12
N PRO A 23 28.54 -10.60 55.20
CA PRO A 23 28.69 -9.29 55.86
C PRO A 23 29.73 -9.42 57.02
N PRO A 24 29.96 -8.46 57.94
CA PRO A 24 29.54 -7.07 58.05
C PRO A 24 30.71 -6.08 58.29
N GLY A 25 30.51 -4.80 58.01
CA GLY A 25 31.52 -3.77 58.31
C GLY A 25 30.90 -2.39 58.51
N ALA A 26 30.70 -2.04 59.78
CA ALA A 26 30.62 -0.72 60.40
C ALA A 26 30.20 0.50 59.55
N SER A 27 29.10 1.10 60.02
CA SER A 27 28.96 2.54 60.27
C SER A 27 29.27 3.51 59.13
N ASP A 28 28.24 3.82 58.34
CA ASP A 28 27.93 5.21 58.01
C ASP A 28 26.42 5.32 57.76
N ARG A 29 25.71 5.88 58.73
CA ARG A 29 24.29 6.24 58.58
C ARG A 29 24.28 7.51 57.73
N PRO A 30 23.80 7.50 56.47
CA PRO A 30 23.55 8.75 55.78
C PRO A 30 22.50 9.51 56.59
N ALA A 31 22.79 10.78 56.92
CA ALA A 31 21.85 11.66 57.59
C ALA A 31 20.50 11.59 56.86
N ALA A 32 19.44 11.31 57.62
CA ALA A 32 18.08 11.33 57.11
C ALA A 32 17.85 12.66 56.38
N ALA A 33 17.60 12.59 55.07
CA ALA A 33 17.19 13.75 54.30
C ALA A 33 15.96 14.37 54.99
N PRO A 34 15.93 15.70 55.18
CA PRO A 34 14.78 16.36 55.79
C PRO A 34 13.51 16.02 55.00
N PRO A 35 12.35 15.87 55.67
CA PRO A 35 11.09 15.54 54.98
C PRO A 35 10.85 16.57 53.87
N GLY A 36 10.65 16.08 52.64
CA GLY A 36 10.40 16.90 51.46
C GLY A 36 9.31 17.93 51.75
N ARG A 37 9.55 19.19 51.37
CA ARG A 37 8.59 20.28 51.57
C ARG A 37 7.25 19.90 50.95
N PRO A 38 6.13 20.04 51.67
CA PRO A 38 4.82 19.76 51.15
C PRO A 38 4.37 20.92 50.26
N ASP A 39 4.93 21.07 49.05
CA ASP A 39 4.39 21.98 48.03
C ASP A 39 4.95 21.75 46.61
N ASP A 40 5.17 20.50 46.21
CA ASP A 40 5.47 20.14 44.81
C ASP A 40 4.23 20.19 43.89
N ARG A 41 3.10 20.76 44.37
CA ARG A 41 1.91 20.91 43.55
C ARG A 41 2.09 22.09 42.59
N PRO A 42 1.98 21.88 41.27
CA PRO A 42 2.07 22.99 40.32
C PRO A 42 0.99 24.01 40.65
N SER A 43 1.39 25.29 40.70
CA SER A 43 0.44 26.36 40.97
C SER A 43 -0.69 26.36 39.93
N PHE A 44 -1.88 26.79 40.32
CA PHE A 44 -3.02 26.87 39.42
C PHE A 44 -2.70 27.68 38.13
N ALA A 45 -1.88 28.72 38.26
CA ALA A 45 -1.39 29.49 37.11
C ALA A 45 -0.49 28.67 36.17
N ALA A 46 0.37 27.79 36.71
CA ALA A 46 1.19 26.88 35.92
C ALA A 46 0.33 25.82 35.21
N VAL A 47 -0.66 25.26 35.90
CA VAL A 47 -1.63 24.31 35.32
C VAL A 47 -2.46 24.97 34.21
N ALA A 48 -2.98 26.17 34.44
CA ALA A 48 -3.73 26.93 33.44
C ALA A 48 -2.88 27.28 32.20
N LYS A 49 -1.59 27.59 32.39
CA LYS A 49 -0.65 27.84 31.28
C LYS A 49 -0.37 26.56 30.49
N ALA A 50 -0.22 25.42 31.16
CA ALA A 50 -0.03 24.12 30.52
C ALA A 50 -1.27 23.72 29.69
N LEU A 51 -2.47 23.84 30.25
CA LEU A 51 -3.74 23.59 29.54
C LEU A 51 -3.90 24.49 28.30
N ARG A 52 -3.58 25.78 28.41
CA ARG A 52 -3.63 26.69 27.24
C ARG A 52 -2.64 26.29 26.15
N ARG A 53 -1.44 25.82 26.53
CA ARG A 53 -0.43 25.32 25.59
C ARG A 53 -0.93 24.05 24.88
N GLU A 54 -1.49 23.12 25.65
CA GLU A 54 -2.02 21.86 25.13
C GLU A 54 -3.19 22.09 24.18
N VAL A 55 -4.15 22.97 24.53
CA VAL A 55 -5.26 23.33 23.64
C VAL A 55 -4.76 23.96 22.34
N ARG A 56 -3.73 24.82 22.40
CA ARG A 56 -3.13 25.39 21.18
C ARG A 56 -2.45 24.32 20.32
N GLU A 57 -1.73 23.39 20.94
CA GLU A 57 -1.05 22.32 20.25
C GLU A 57 -2.05 21.36 19.60
N ARG A 58 -3.12 21.00 20.31
CA ARG A 58 -4.21 20.18 19.78
C ARG A 58 -4.88 20.85 18.59
N ARG A 59 -5.22 22.14 18.69
CA ARG A 59 -5.79 22.89 17.56
C ARG A 59 -4.86 22.97 16.36
N ARG A 60 -3.53 23.04 16.59
CA ARG A 60 -2.55 23.01 15.50
C ARG A 60 -2.55 21.64 14.82
N ARG A 61 -2.48 20.55 15.60
CA ARG A 61 -2.54 19.18 15.06
C ARG A 61 -3.84 18.92 14.31
N GLU A 62 -4.98 19.38 14.81
CA GLU A 62 -6.28 19.23 14.13
C GLU A 62 -6.30 19.98 12.78
N ARG A 63 -5.72 21.18 12.70
CA ARG A 63 -5.58 21.89 11.41
C ARG A 63 -4.62 21.19 10.46
N ASP A 64 -3.49 20.72 10.97
CA ASP A 64 -2.49 20.01 10.16
C ASP A 64 -3.10 18.70 9.59
N LEU A 65 -3.88 17.98 10.40
CA LEU A 65 -4.63 16.80 9.98
C LEU A 65 -5.71 17.14 8.95
N ALA A 66 -6.49 18.20 9.15
CA ALA A 66 -7.50 18.64 8.18
C ALA A 66 -6.87 18.97 6.81
N ALA A 67 -5.75 19.72 6.81
CA ALA A 67 -5.02 20.04 5.58
C ALA A 67 -4.34 18.80 4.95
N SER A 68 -4.03 17.77 5.74
CA SER A 68 -3.55 16.49 5.22
C SER A 68 -4.69 15.67 4.60
N LEU A 69 -5.88 15.71 5.20
CA LEU A 69 -7.08 15.03 4.71
C LEU A 69 -7.50 15.62 3.37
N GLU A 70 -7.59 16.95 3.27
CA GLU A 70 -7.92 17.66 2.04
C GLU A 70 -6.94 17.29 0.91
N ARG A 71 -5.63 17.32 1.19
CA ARG A 71 -4.60 16.88 0.22
C ARG A 71 -4.76 15.42 -0.20
N ALA A 72 -5.12 14.53 0.73
CA ALA A 72 -5.35 13.12 0.43
C ALA A 72 -6.60 12.93 -0.44
N GLU A 73 -7.68 13.68 -0.18
CA GLU A 73 -8.90 13.67 -0.97
C GLU A 73 -8.67 14.19 -2.40
N THR A 74 -7.94 15.31 -2.55
CA THR A 74 -7.54 15.82 -3.87
C THR A 74 -6.74 14.79 -4.66
N ARG A 75 -5.77 14.12 -4.01
CA ARG A 75 -4.99 13.04 -4.65
C ARG A 75 -5.86 11.86 -5.06
N LEU A 76 -6.80 11.45 -4.21
CA LEU A 76 -7.71 10.36 -4.50
C LEU A 76 -8.62 10.70 -5.69
N ALA A 77 -9.10 11.94 -5.77
CA ALA A 77 -9.85 12.44 -6.91
C ALA A 77 -9.01 12.41 -8.20
N ALA A 78 -7.77 12.92 -8.15
CA ALA A 78 -6.86 12.90 -9.31
C ALA A 78 -6.56 11.47 -9.79
N LEU A 79 -6.30 10.53 -8.88
CA LEU A 79 -6.08 9.12 -9.22
C LEU A 79 -7.31 8.48 -9.83
N ARG A 80 -8.52 8.79 -9.33
CA ARG A 80 -9.77 8.31 -9.93
C ARG A 80 -9.93 8.82 -11.36
N THR A 81 -9.65 10.09 -11.60
CA THR A 81 -9.71 10.69 -12.95
C THR A 81 -8.66 10.08 -13.88
N GLY A 82 -7.41 9.92 -13.41
CA GLY A 82 -6.34 9.27 -14.17
C GLY A 82 -6.66 7.82 -14.53
N LEU A 83 -7.20 7.06 -13.59
CA LEU A 83 -7.65 5.68 -13.81
C LEU A 83 -8.81 5.62 -14.82
N ALA A 84 -9.78 6.54 -14.72
CA ALA A 84 -10.88 6.62 -15.69
C ALA A 84 -10.36 6.94 -17.11
N GLY A 85 -9.41 7.87 -17.22
CA GLY A 85 -8.73 8.19 -18.48
C GLY A 85 -7.95 7.02 -19.07
N ALA A 86 -7.15 6.34 -18.25
CA ALA A 86 -6.39 5.14 -18.63
C ALA A 86 -7.28 4.01 -19.18
N LEU A 87 -8.46 3.86 -18.58
CA LEU A 87 -9.42 2.83 -18.95
C LEU A 87 -10.33 3.26 -20.11
N GLY A 88 -10.16 4.47 -20.67
CA GLY A 88 -10.97 4.99 -21.78
C GLY A 88 -12.43 5.23 -21.40
N ILE A 89 -12.70 5.47 -20.12
CA ILE A 89 -14.05 5.69 -19.60
C ILE A 89 -14.38 7.19 -19.76
N ALA A 90 -15.08 7.53 -20.84
CA ALA A 90 -15.35 8.90 -21.30
C ALA A 90 -16.29 9.76 -20.40
N ASP A 91 -16.47 9.42 -19.13
CA ASP A 91 -17.48 10.05 -18.27
C ASP A 91 -16.93 10.43 -16.89
N ALA A 92 -15.87 11.25 -16.90
CA ALA A 92 -15.32 11.87 -15.70
C ALA A 92 -15.24 13.39 -15.87
N THR A 93 -16.36 14.06 -15.63
CA THR A 93 -16.42 15.48 -15.23
C THR A 93 -17.05 15.56 -13.84
N PRO A 94 -16.54 16.44 -12.96
CA PRO A 94 -16.61 17.90 -13.12
C PRO A 94 -15.20 18.51 -13.21
N SER A 95 -14.89 19.49 -14.07
CA SER A 95 -15.56 20.80 -14.28
C SER A 95 -15.86 21.52 -12.97
N ASP A 96 -14.81 21.90 -12.24
CA ASP A 96 -14.68 23.29 -11.77
C ASP A 96 -13.20 23.62 -11.55
N ALA A 97 -12.83 24.78 -12.04
CA ALA A 97 -11.48 25.28 -12.17
C ALA A 97 -10.94 25.91 -10.88
N ASN A 98 -9.62 26.10 -10.85
CA ASN A 98 -8.82 26.94 -9.94
C ASN A 98 -8.33 26.30 -8.63
N ALA A 99 -7.50 25.25 -8.74
CA ALA A 99 -6.41 25.05 -7.79
C ALA A 99 -5.09 25.05 -8.56
N GLU A 100 -4.38 26.17 -8.54
CA GLU A 100 -2.94 26.23 -8.86
C GLU A 100 -2.19 25.35 -7.85
N ALA A 101 -2.12 24.05 -8.15
CA ALA A 101 -1.30 23.08 -7.45
C ALA A 101 -0.01 22.82 -8.25
N PRO A 102 1.15 22.65 -7.59
CA PRO A 102 2.46 22.61 -8.23
C PRO A 102 2.58 21.41 -9.19
N ALA A 103 2.64 21.71 -10.49
CA ALA A 103 2.51 20.77 -11.60
C ALA A 103 3.67 19.76 -11.79
N SER A 104 4.65 19.66 -10.89
CA SER A 104 5.82 18.80 -11.12
C SER A 104 5.69 17.38 -10.57
N ASP A 105 4.92 17.16 -9.50
CA ASP A 105 4.88 15.85 -8.84
C ASP A 105 3.64 15.03 -9.24
N ASP A 106 2.51 15.68 -9.51
CA ASP A 106 1.22 15.00 -9.79
C ASP A 106 1.19 14.24 -11.13
N ALA A 107 1.97 14.69 -12.13
CA ALA A 107 2.07 14.00 -13.41
C ALA A 107 2.68 12.59 -13.27
N SER A 108 3.71 12.45 -12.42
CA SER A 108 4.40 11.17 -12.22
C SER A 108 3.52 10.10 -11.58
N TRP A 109 2.59 10.52 -10.70
CA TRP A 109 1.66 9.60 -10.04
C TRP A 109 0.49 9.22 -10.94
N ALA A 110 0.01 10.14 -11.77
CA ALA A 110 -1.02 9.85 -12.76
C ALA A 110 -0.52 8.80 -13.77
N ASP A 111 0.70 8.99 -14.28
CA ASP A 111 1.34 8.03 -15.20
C ASP A 111 1.55 6.66 -14.52
N ALA A 112 2.05 6.65 -13.28
CA ALA A 112 2.21 5.41 -12.52
C ALA A 112 0.87 4.68 -12.28
N ALA A 113 -0.22 5.42 -12.08
CA ALA A 113 -1.57 4.85 -11.91
C ALA A 113 -2.12 4.28 -13.22
N VAL A 114 -1.89 4.95 -14.35
CA VAL A 114 -2.23 4.48 -15.70
C VAL A 114 -1.49 3.18 -16.01
N GLU A 115 -0.17 3.14 -15.76
CA GLU A 115 0.63 1.93 -15.95
C GLU A 115 0.21 0.78 -15.03
N ALA A 116 -0.10 1.07 -13.78
CA ALA A 116 -0.61 0.07 -12.85
C ALA A 116 -1.97 -0.49 -13.31
N ALA A 117 -2.89 0.38 -13.76
CA ALA A 117 -4.18 -0.02 -14.30
C ALA A 117 -4.04 -0.88 -15.57
N GLY A 118 -3.13 -0.50 -16.48
CA GLY A 118 -2.81 -1.29 -17.67
C GLY A 118 -2.34 -2.71 -17.33
N ARG A 119 -1.40 -2.83 -16.38
CA ARG A 119 -0.91 -4.13 -15.91
C ARG A 119 -2.01 -5.01 -15.30
N VAL A 120 -2.90 -4.43 -14.52
CA VAL A 120 -4.04 -5.16 -13.93
C VAL A 120 -5.01 -5.62 -15.03
N ARG A 121 -5.33 -4.74 -15.99
CA ARG A 121 -6.18 -5.07 -17.13
C ARG A 121 -5.61 -6.23 -17.94
N ASP A 122 -4.32 -6.17 -18.28
CA ASP A 122 -3.63 -7.22 -19.04
C ASP A 122 -3.64 -8.55 -18.30
N ALA A 123 -3.42 -8.54 -16.99
CA ALA A 123 -3.46 -9.74 -16.15
C ALA A 123 -4.86 -10.38 -16.12
N LEU A 124 -5.92 -9.58 -16.02
CA LEU A 124 -7.30 -10.06 -16.06
C LEU A 124 -7.63 -10.67 -17.42
N VAL A 125 -7.32 -9.97 -18.51
CA VAL A 125 -7.56 -10.46 -19.88
C VAL A 125 -6.82 -11.77 -20.13
N ARG A 126 -5.54 -11.84 -19.75
CA ARG A 126 -4.73 -13.06 -19.90
C ARG A 126 -5.29 -14.23 -19.10
N ARG A 127 -5.63 -14.02 -17.83
CA ARG A 127 -6.19 -15.09 -16.98
C ARG A 127 -7.52 -15.59 -17.53
N SER A 128 -8.41 -14.69 -17.96
CA SER A 128 -9.69 -15.06 -18.54
C SER A 128 -9.50 -15.83 -19.85
N PHE A 129 -8.57 -15.39 -20.70
CA PHE A 129 -8.21 -16.13 -21.92
C PHE A 129 -7.67 -17.52 -21.61
N ASP A 130 -6.73 -17.66 -20.67
CA ASP A 130 -6.14 -18.95 -20.31
C ASP A 130 -7.21 -19.95 -19.83
N LEU A 131 -8.20 -19.49 -19.05
CA LEU A 131 -9.32 -20.31 -18.59
C LEU A 131 -10.20 -20.77 -19.76
N GLU A 132 -10.54 -19.85 -20.67
CA GLU A 132 -11.42 -20.15 -21.79
C GLU A 132 -10.72 -21.00 -22.86
N ALA A 133 -9.45 -20.71 -23.13
CA ALA A 133 -8.59 -21.51 -23.99
C ALA A 133 -8.44 -22.95 -23.45
N ALA A 134 -8.27 -23.12 -22.14
CA ALA A 134 -8.22 -24.43 -21.51
C ALA A 134 -9.55 -25.20 -21.68
N ARG A 135 -10.69 -24.52 -21.51
CA ARG A 135 -12.03 -25.10 -21.75
C ARG A 135 -12.23 -25.52 -23.20
N ALA A 136 -11.75 -24.71 -24.14
CA ALA A 136 -11.82 -24.98 -25.58
C ALA A 136 -10.80 -26.03 -26.08
N GLY A 137 -9.90 -26.50 -25.21
CA GLY A 137 -8.92 -27.53 -25.55
C GLY A 137 -7.68 -27.01 -26.29
N VAL A 138 -7.32 -25.74 -26.09
CA VAL A 138 -6.10 -25.15 -26.65
C VAL A 138 -4.85 -25.81 -26.04
N ARG A 139 -3.95 -26.29 -26.89
CA ARG A 139 -2.70 -26.98 -26.52
C ARG A 139 -1.65 -26.03 -25.94
N ALA A 140 -1.56 -24.82 -26.47
CA ALA A 140 -0.56 -23.82 -26.07
C ALA A 140 -1.20 -22.44 -25.82
N PRO A 141 -1.89 -22.24 -24.69
CA PRO A 141 -2.64 -21.01 -24.39
C PRO A 141 -1.80 -19.74 -24.49
N ALA A 142 -0.56 -19.78 -24.01
CA ALA A 142 0.33 -18.61 -24.04
C ALA A 142 0.76 -18.18 -25.46
N ALA A 143 0.85 -19.12 -26.41
CA ALA A 143 1.15 -18.80 -27.81
C ALA A 143 -0.12 -18.34 -28.54
N ALA A 144 -1.23 -19.03 -28.29
CA ALA A 144 -2.57 -18.65 -28.76
C ALA A 144 -2.93 -17.21 -28.38
N PHE A 145 -2.67 -16.80 -27.12
CA PHE A 145 -2.94 -15.45 -26.64
C PHE A 145 -2.23 -14.35 -27.46
N LYS A 146 -1.03 -14.63 -27.99
CA LYS A 146 -0.24 -13.65 -28.75
C LYS A 146 -0.78 -13.40 -30.15
N VAL A 147 -1.53 -14.35 -30.70
CA VAL A 147 -2.05 -14.30 -32.07
C VAL A 147 -3.57 -14.13 -32.10
N ALA A 148 -4.26 -14.34 -30.98
CA ALA A 148 -5.68 -14.12 -30.85
C ALA A 148 -6.04 -12.65 -31.08
N ASP A 149 -7.17 -12.41 -31.76
CA ASP A 149 -7.73 -11.08 -31.89
C ASP A 149 -8.43 -10.67 -30.58
N LEU A 150 -7.73 -9.86 -29.79
CA LEU A 150 -8.24 -9.31 -28.53
C LEU A 150 -8.91 -7.94 -28.73
N GLY A 151 -9.06 -7.44 -29.97
CA GLY A 151 -9.60 -6.11 -30.26
C GLY A 151 -11.05 -5.92 -29.80
N ALA A 152 -11.82 -7.02 -29.74
CA ALA A 152 -13.19 -7.01 -29.23
C ALA A 152 -13.30 -7.17 -27.70
N VAL A 153 -12.19 -7.49 -27.01
CA VAL A 153 -12.19 -7.79 -25.57
C VAL A 153 -12.31 -6.51 -24.75
N ARG A 154 -13.29 -6.51 -23.84
CA ARG A 154 -13.58 -5.38 -22.94
C ARG A 154 -13.47 -5.81 -21.49
N VAL A 155 -12.90 -4.93 -20.67
CA VAL A 155 -12.86 -5.10 -19.21
C VAL A 155 -13.79 -4.06 -18.59
N SER A 156 -14.80 -4.51 -17.87
CA SER A 156 -15.76 -3.64 -17.19
C SER A 156 -15.17 -3.00 -15.93
N ARG A 157 -15.91 -2.04 -15.34
CA ARG A 157 -15.51 -1.40 -14.08
C ARG A 157 -15.44 -2.37 -12.91
N ASP A 158 -16.22 -3.45 -12.96
CA ASP A 158 -16.28 -4.47 -11.92
C ASP A 158 -15.18 -5.54 -12.09
N GLY A 159 -14.33 -5.40 -13.11
CA GLY A 159 -13.28 -6.37 -13.45
C GLY A 159 -13.79 -7.57 -14.25
N GLU A 160 -15.01 -7.53 -14.77
CA GLU A 160 -15.54 -8.56 -15.66
C GLU A 160 -14.89 -8.42 -17.05
N VAL A 161 -14.46 -9.54 -17.63
CA VAL A 161 -13.85 -9.59 -18.97
C VAL A 161 -14.84 -10.21 -19.95
N GLN A 162 -15.25 -9.44 -20.96
CA GLN A 162 -16.20 -9.84 -22.01
C GLN A 162 -15.48 -9.92 -23.36
N GLY A 163 -15.97 -10.77 -24.28
CA GLY A 163 -15.39 -10.92 -25.64
C GLY A 163 -14.31 -12.01 -25.77
N ILE A 164 -13.95 -12.69 -24.68
CA ILE A 164 -12.89 -13.71 -24.70
C ILE A 164 -13.32 -14.97 -25.45
N ALA A 165 -14.58 -15.39 -25.29
CA ALA A 165 -15.08 -16.59 -25.97
C ALA A 165 -15.06 -16.40 -27.49
N GLU A 166 -15.47 -15.22 -27.96
CA GLU A 166 -15.43 -14.81 -29.36
C GLU A 166 -14.00 -14.77 -29.89
N ALA A 167 -13.05 -14.27 -29.10
CA ALA A 167 -11.63 -14.29 -29.47
C ALA A 167 -11.08 -15.72 -29.61
N VAL A 168 -11.46 -16.64 -28.72
CA VAL A 168 -11.03 -18.05 -28.77
C VAL A 168 -11.69 -18.79 -29.95
N GLU A 169 -12.97 -18.53 -30.24
CA GLU A 169 -13.64 -19.10 -31.42
C GLU A 169 -13.09 -18.52 -32.73
N GLY A 170 -12.77 -17.23 -32.77
CA GLY A 170 -12.05 -16.61 -33.89
C GLY A 170 -10.70 -17.29 -34.11
N LEU A 171 -9.95 -17.53 -33.03
CA LEU A 171 -8.69 -18.28 -33.07
C LEU A 171 -8.88 -19.71 -33.58
N ARG A 172 -9.97 -20.39 -33.22
CA ARG A 172 -10.28 -21.74 -33.73
C ARG A 172 -10.48 -21.74 -35.23
N ALA A 173 -11.10 -20.69 -35.78
CA ALA A 173 -11.31 -20.55 -37.21
C ALA A 173 -10.04 -20.16 -37.97
N SER A 174 -9.23 -19.24 -37.43
CA SER A 174 -8.01 -18.75 -38.09
C SER A 174 -6.82 -19.71 -37.95
N ASP A 175 -6.65 -20.30 -36.76
CA ASP A 175 -5.48 -21.09 -36.37
C ASP A 175 -5.88 -22.42 -35.70
N PRO A 176 -6.49 -23.38 -36.44
CA PRO A 176 -7.02 -24.61 -35.88
C PRO A 176 -5.96 -25.50 -35.20
N TYR A 177 -4.68 -25.36 -35.57
CA TYR A 177 -3.57 -26.16 -35.05
C TYR A 177 -3.32 -25.98 -33.55
N PHE A 178 -3.82 -24.89 -32.95
CA PHE A 178 -3.77 -24.71 -31.50
C PHE A 178 -4.72 -25.64 -30.75
N PHE A 179 -5.73 -26.22 -31.39
CA PHE A 179 -6.78 -27.00 -30.73
C PHE A 179 -6.47 -28.49 -30.80
N LYS A 180 -6.86 -29.23 -29.74
CA LYS A 180 -6.86 -30.69 -29.78
C LYS A 180 -8.02 -31.15 -30.68
N THR A 181 -7.67 -31.73 -31.82
CA THR A 181 -8.55 -32.61 -32.62
C THR A 181 -8.94 -33.84 -31.82
#